data_AF-A0A963BR35-F1
#
_entry.id   AF-A0A963BR35-F1
#
_cell.length_a   1.000
_cell.length_b   1.000
_cell.length_c   1.000
_cell.angle_alpha   90.00
_cell.angle_beta   90.00
_cell.angle_gamma   90.00
#
_symmetry.space_group_name_H-M   'P 1'
#
loop_
_entity.id
_entity.type
_entity.pdbx_description
1 polymer ?
#
loop_
_entity_poly.entity_id
_entity_poly.type
_entity_poly.pdbx_seq_one_letter_code
_entity_poly.pdbx_strand_id
1 'polypeptide(L)'
;MAYTFTEKKRIRKDFGKRPSILEAPYLLAIQLDSYQEFLQADKAPEKRRDMGLHAAFKSVFPIASYSGNARLEYVSYRLGEPPFDVRECQLRGLTYAAPLRVKLRLVIFDK
;
A
#
# COMPACT_ATOMS: atom_id res chain seq x y z
N MET A 1 37.74 -8.60 3.97
CA MET A 1 36.63 -7.78 4.47
C MET A 1 36.84 -6.34 4.04
N ALA A 2 36.05 -5.85 3.09
CA ALA A 2 36.04 -4.43 2.77
C ALA A 2 35.17 -3.73 3.81
N TYR A 3 35.80 -3.00 4.74
CA TYR A 3 35.07 -2.22 5.75
C TYR A 3 34.34 -1.04 5.10
N THR A 4 33.09 -0.84 5.47
CA THR A 4 32.35 0.38 5.13
C THR A 4 33.00 1.62 5.77
N PHE A 5 32.65 2.81 5.28
CA PHE A 5 33.22 4.07 5.77
C PHE A 5 33.08 4.25 7.29
N THR A 6 31.95 3.85 7.86
CA THR A 6 31.66 3.94 9.29
C THR A 6 32.36 2.85 10.10
N GLU A 7 32.48 1.63 9.58
CA GLU A 7 33.17 0.52 10.26
C GLU A 7 34.67 0.77 10.45
N LYS A 8 35.30 1.52 9.53
CA LYS A 8 36.71 1.93 9.67
C LYS A 8 36.96 2.81 10.90
N LYS A 9 35.95 3.55 11.38
CA LYS A 9 36.10 4.43 12.56
C LYS A 9 36.24 3.66 13.88
N ARG A 10 35.66 2.46 13.97
CA ARG A 10 35.78 1.59 15.15
C ARG A 10 35.61 0.13 14.75
N ILE A 11 36.72 -0.57 14.67
CA ILE A 11 36.77 -1.98 14.26
C ILE A 11 36.25 -2.87 15.40
N ARG A 12 35.22 -3.69 15.12
CA ARG A 12 34.76 -4.76 16.00
C ARG A 12 35.35 -6.09 15.51
N LYS A 13 36.05 -6.82 16.39
CA LYS A 13 36.54 -8.17 16.09
C LYS A 13 35.43 -9.19 16.32
N ASP A 14 35.24 -10.10 15.36
CA ASP A 14 34.31 -11.23 15.44
C ASP A 14 35.14 -12.53 15.53
N PHE A 15 34.72 -13.45 16.41
CA PHE A 15 35.37 -14.75 16.64
C PHE A 15 34.49 -15.93 16.19
N GLY A 16 33.39 -15.66 15.47
CA GLY A 16 32.53 -16.68 14.89
C GLY A 16 33.29 -17.60 13.93
N LYS A 17 33.13 -18.92 14.12
CA LYS A 17 33.79 -19.95 13.30
C LYS A 17 32.98 -20.37 12.07
N ARG A 18 31.66 -20.14 12.10
CA ARG A 18 30.74 -20.50 11.02
C ARG A 18 30.39 -19.24 10.22
N PRO A 19 30.46 -19.27 8.89
CA PRO A 19 30.04 -18.15 8.06
C PRO A 19 28.51 -17.98 8.10
N SER A 20 28.04 -16.74 8.01
CA SER A 20 26.62 -16.47 7.76
C SER A 20 26.30 -16.89 6.34
N ILE A 21 25.36 -17.82 6.18
CA ILE A 21 24.93 -18.33 4.86
C ILE A 21 23.95 -17.35 4.20
N LEU A 22 23.09 -16.73 5.01
CA LEU A 22 22.12 -15.74 4.60
C LEU A 22 22.37 -14.44 5.36
N GLU A 23 22.24 -13.32 4.68
CA GLU A 23 22.25 -12.02 5.32
C GLU A 23 20.91 -11.75 6.01
N ALA A 24 20.94 -10.90 7.03
CA ALA A 24 19.72 -10.47 7.68
C ALA A 24 18.83 -9.72 6.66
N PRO A 25 17.55 -10.09 6.53
CA PRO A 25 16.65 -9.41 5.62
C PRO A 25 16.33 -8.00 6.14
N TYR A 26 15.68 -7.20 5.29
CA TYR A 26 15.18 -5.91 5.72
C TYR A 26 14.10 -6.07 6.80
N LEU A 27 14.42 -5.67 8.03
CA LEU A 27 13.61 -5.99 9.21
C LEU A 27 12.22 -5.34 9.22
N LEU A 28 12.02 -4.27 8.43
CA LEU A 28 10.74 -3.58 8.30
C LEU A 28 9.93 -4.04 7.06
N ALA A 29 10.44 -5.03 6.31
CA ALA A 29 9.83 -5.48 5.06
C ALA A 29 8.37 -5.87 5.25
N ILE A 30 8.04 -6.65 6.28
CA ILE A 30 6.67 -7.13 6.53
C ILE A 30 5.67 -5.97 6.61
N GLN A 31 6.02 -4.88 7.30
CA GLN A 31 5.12 -3.73 7.47
C GLN A 31 4.96 -2.94 6.16
N LEU A 32 6.07 -2.71 5.44
CA LEU A 32 6.04 -1.98 4.19
C LEU A 32 5.33 -2.78 3.10
N ASP A 33 5.73 -4.04 2.91
CA ASP A 33 5.25 -4.91 1.85
C ASP A 33 3.75 -5.18 1.99
N SER A 34 3.27 -5.48 3.22
CA SER A 34 1.84 -5.70 3.46
C SER A 34 1.00 -4.46 3.15
N TYR A 35 1.48 -3.27 3.50
CA TYR A 35 0.76 -2.03 3.21
C TYR A 35 0.81 -1.65 1.72
N GLN A 36 1.94 -1.89 1.06
CA GLN A 36 2.08 -1.73 -0.39
C GLN A 36 1.15 -2.67 -1.16
N GLU A 37 1.05 -3.94 -0.74
CA GLU A 37 0.13 -4.91 -1.32
C GLU A 37 -1.33 -4.54 -1.08
N PHE A 38 -1.64 -4.00 0.11
CA PHE A 38 -2.99 -3.51 0.43
C PHE A 38 -3.41 -2.33 -0.47
N LEU A 39 -2.52 -1.36 -0.66
CA LEU A 39 -2.79 -0.13 -1.42
C LEU A 39 -2.66 -0.27 -2.93
N GLN A 40 -1.72 -1.08 -3.41
CA GLN A 40 -1.34 -1.21 -4.82
C GLN A 40 -1.12 0.13 -5.54
N ALA A 41 -0.49 1.09 -4.85
CA ALA A 41 -0.37 2.48 -5.31
C ALA A 41 0.40 2.61 -6.63
N ASP A 42 1.49 1.85 -6.80
CA ASP A 42 2.37 1.93 -7.98
C ASP A 42 1.84 1.17 -9.20
N LYS A 43 0.69 0.47 -9.06
CA LYS A 43 0.10 -0.31 -10.15
C LYS A 43 -0.98 0.49 -10.85
N ALA A 44 -0.89 0.53 -12.19
CA ALA A 44 -1.98 1.01 -13.03
C ALA A 44 -3.28 0.24 -12.72
N PRO A 45 -4.47 0.88 -12.78
CA PRO A 45 -5.73 0.25 -12.38
C PRO A 45 -6.00 -1.11 -13.01
N GLU A 46 -5.63 -1.29 -14.29
CA GLU A 46 -5.82 -2.53 -15.06
C GLU A 46 -4.87 -3.66 -14.64
N LYS A 47 -3.72 -3.32 -14.05
CA LYS A 47 -2.69 -4.28 -13.60
C LYS A 47 -2.79 -4.61 -12.12
N ARG A 48 -3.81 -4.10 -11.42
CA ARG A 48 -4.03 -4.41 -10.01
C ARG A 48 -4.53 -5.83 -9.87
N ARG A 49 -3.97 -6.53 -8.87
CA ARG A 49 -4.40 -7.88 -8.51
C ARG A 49 -5.64 -7.80 -7.63
N ASP A 50 -6.41 -8.89 -7.57
CA ASP A 50 -7.57 -9.02 -6.69
C ASP A 50 -7.15 -9.24 -5.24
N MET A 51 -6.57 -8.21 -4.63
CA MET A 51 -6.14 -8.17 -3.24
C MET A 51 -6.29 -6.77 -2.64
N GLY A 52 -6.27 -6.67 -1.31
CA GLY A 52 -6.32 -5.41 -0.58
C GLY A 52 -7.59 -4.59 -0.88
N LEU A 53 -7.41 -3.29 -1.12
CA LEU A 53 -8.51 -2.38 -1.45
C LEU A 53 -9.28 -2.80 -2.72
N HIS A 54 -8.56 -3.29 -3.73
CA HIS A 54 -9.20 -3.68 -5.01
C HIS A 54 -10.14 -4.86 -4.81
N ALA A 55 -9.72 -5.89 -4.06
CA ALA A 55 -10.57 -7.03 -3.71
C ALA A 55 -11.78 -6.62 -2.87
N ALA A 56 -11.58 -5.74 -1.87
CA ALA A 56 -12.66 -5.28 -1.02
C ALA A 56 -13.75 -4.52 -1.82
N PHE A 57 -13.36 -3.68 -2.78
CA PHE A 57 -14.35 -3.03 -3.64
C PHE A 57 -15.03 -4.02 -4.59
N LYS A 58 -14.29 -4.97 -5.16
CA LYS A 58 -14.85 -6.02 -6.03
C LYS A 58 -15.78 -7.01 -5.30
N SER A 59 -15.62 -7.20 -3.98
CA SER A 59 -16.48 -8.09 -3.22
C SER A 59 -17.80 -7.42 -2.83
N VAL A 60 -17.79 -6.12 -2.58
CA VAL A 60 -18.99 -5.35 -2.18
C VAL A 60 -19.82 -4.93 -3.39
N PHE A 61 -19.17 -4.59 -4.51
CA PHE A 61 -19.86 -4.24 -5.75
C PHE A 61 -19.98 -5.46 -6.67
N PRO A 62 -21.11 -5.64 -7.37
CA PRO A 62 -22.16 -4.66 -7.62
C PRO A 62 -23.20 -4.52 -6.51
N ILE A 63 -23.71 -3.30 -6.31
CA ILE A 63 -24.88 -3.04 -5.45
C ILE A 63 -26.08 -2.80 -6.34
N ALA A 64 -27.11 -3.64 -6.22
CA ALA A 64 -28.36 -3.51 -6.96
C ALA A 64 -29.45 -2.83 -6.11
N SER A 65 -30.26 -1.99 -6.74
CA SER A 65 -31.48 -1.44 -6.12
C SER A 65 -32.50 -2.55 -5.89
N TYR A 66 -33.28 -2.45 -4.81
CA TYR A 66 -34.39 -3.36 -4.52
C TYR A 66 -35.40 -3.47 -5.69
N SER A 67 -35.66 -2.36 -6.38
CA SER A 67 -36.59 -2.33 -7.52
C SER A 67 -36.03 -2.98 -8.79
N GLY A 68 -34.74 -3.33 -8.83
CA GLY A 68 -34.07 -3.87 -10.02
C GLY A 68 -33.75 -2.84 -11.11
N ASN A 69 -34.23 -1.60 -10.99
CA ASN A 69 -34.09 -0.57 -12.04
C ASN A 69 -32.68 0.00 -12.18
N ALA A 70 -31.80 -0.22 -11.18
CA ALA A 70 -30.47 0.37 -11.17
C ALA A 70 -29.44 -0.51 -10.46
N ARG A 71 -28.19 -0.43 -10.90
CA ARG A 71 -27.03 -1.12 -10.33
C ARG A 71 -25.80 -0.21 -10.34
N LEU A 72 -25.08 -0.19 -9.22
CA LEU A 72 -23.77 0.46 -9.10
C LEU A 72 -22.66 -0.56 -9.29
N GLU A 73 -21.69 -0.20 -10.12
CA GLU A 73 -20.51 -1.01 -10.42
C GLU A 73 -19.23 -0.27 -10.07
N TYR A 74 -18.29 -1.00 -9.48
CA TYR A 74 -16.94 -0.51 -9.23
C TYR A 74 -16.09 -0.61 -10.50
N VAL A 75 -15.42 0.49 -10.88
CA VAL A 75 -14.51 0.53 -12.04
C VAL A 75 -13.05 0.60 -11.60
N SER A 76 -12.71 1.58 -10.76
CA SER A 76 -11.33 1.78 -10.29
C SER A 76 -11.28 2.67 -9.05
N TYR A 77 -10.12 2.75 -8.38
CA TYR A 77 -9.85 3.76 -7.35
C TYR A 77 -8.52 4.49 -7.62
N ARG A 78 -8.36 5.68 -7.05
CA ARG A 78 -7.11 6.44 -7.01
C ARG A 78 -6.86 6.95 -5.61
N LEU A 79 -5.59 6.88 -5.20
CA LEU A 79 -5.08 7.53 -4.00
C LEU A 79 -4.60 8.92 -4.42
N GLY A 80 -5.01 9.95 -3.68
CA GLY A 80 -4.46 11.29 -3.84
C GLY A 80 -3.17 11.45 -3.06
N GLU A 81 -2.66 12.67 -3.01
CA GLU A 81 -1.47 13.00 -2.24
C GLU A 81 -1.87 13.48 -0.84
N PRO A 82 -1.08 13.16 0.20
CA PRO A 82 -1.21 13.78 1.50
C PRO A 82 -1.04 15.30 1.40
N PRO A 83 -1.88 16.09 2.10
CA PRO A 83 -1.81 17.55 2.01
C PRO A 83 -0.57 18.14 2.69
N PHE A 84 0.05 17.40 3.63
CA PHE A 84 1.19 17.84 4.43
C PHE A 84 2.20 16.71 4.56
N ASP A 85 3.46 17.05 4.80
CA ASP A 85 4.53 16.07 5.08
C ASP A 85 4.48 15.58 6.54
N VAL A 86 5.14 14.46 6.83
CA VAL A 86 5.13 13.77 8.12
C VAL A 86 5.55 14.70 9.27
N ARG A 87 6.59 15.52 9.06
CA ARG A 87 7.06 16.46 10.10
C ARG A 87 6.02 17.53 10.43
N GLU A 88 5.33 18.05 9.41
CA GLU A 88 4.31 19.07 9.59
C GLU A 88 3.08 18.50 10.30
N CYS A 89 2.68 17.27 9.94
CA CYS A 89 1.63 16.53 10.65
C CYS A 89 1.99 16.34 12.14
N GLN A 90 3.23 15.94 12.45
CA GLN A 90 3.68 15.78 13.84
C GLN A 90 3.64 17.10 14.62
N LEU A 91 4.12 18.20 14.03
CA LEU A 91 4.14 19.52 14.68
C LEU A 91 2.74 20.08 14.93
N ARG A 92 1.81 19.84 14.01
CA ARG A 92 0.43 20.37 14.09
C ARG A 92 -0.55 19.40 14.76
N GLY A 93 -0.11 18.20 15.15
CA GLY A 93 -1.00 17.17 15.71
C GLY A 93 -2.03 16.64 14.70
N LEU A 94 -1.70 16.64 13.41
CA LEU A 94 -2.56 16.14 12.35
C LEU A 94 -2.22 14.68 12.00
N THR A 95 -3.17 13.96 11.44
CA THR A 95 -2.93 12.61 10.90
C THR A 95 -2.36 12.69 9.48
N TYR A 96 -1.24 12.00 9.25
CA TYR A 96 -0.67 11.84 7.90
C TYR A 96 -1.52 10.83 7.11
N ALA A 97 -2.30 11.33 6.14
CA ALA A 97 -3.22 10.51 5.36
C ALA A 97 -3.42 11.07 3.94
N ALA A 98 -3.80 10.20 3.01
CA ALA A 98 -4.13 10.53 1.64
C ALA A 98 -5.63 10.28 1.35
N PRO A 99 -6.28 11.09 0.50
CA PRO A 99 -7.67 10.86 0.14
C PRO A 99 -7.83 9.69 -0.84
N LEU A 100 -8.82 8.83 -0.61
CA LEU A 100 -9.21 7.75 -1.53
C LEU A 100 -10.40 8.19 -2.38
N ARG A 101 -10.28 8.12 -3.71
CA ARG A 101 -11.39 8.42 -4.65
C ARG A 101 -11.70 7.20 -5.51
N VAL A 102 -12.98 6.82 -5.56
CA VAL A 102 -13.46 5.64 -6.30
C VAL A 102 -14.27 6.09 -7.52
N LYS A 103 -14.02 5.45 -8.67
CA LYS A 103 -14.80 5.62 -9.90
C LYS A 103 -15.86 4.52 -9.93
N LEU A 104 -17.11 4.93 -9.84
CA LEU A 104 -18.28 4.06 -9.94
C LEU A 104 -19.01 4.31 -11.26
N ARG A 105 -19.69 3.28 -11.76
CA ARG A 105 -20.60 3.35 -12.91
C ARG A 105 -22.01 3.04 -12.42
N LEU A 106 -22.95 3.91 -12.76
CA LEU A 106 -24.38 3.66 -12.58
C LEU A 106 -24.93 3.06 -13.87
N VAL A 107 -25.57 1.91 -13.76
CA VAL A 107 -26.33 1.27 -14.84
C VAL A 107 -27.80 1.38 -14.51
N ILE A 108 -28.60 1.91 -15.43
CA ILE A 108 -30.06 2.00 -15.33
C ILE A 108 -30.63 1.00 -16.33
N PHE A 109 -31.58 0.18 -15.88
CA PHE A 109 -32.30 -0.75 -16.73
C PHE A 109 -33.64 -0.14 -17.11
N ASP A 110 -33.88 0.05 -18.40
CA ASP A 110 -35.21 0.32 -18.92
C ASP A 110 -36.02 -0.98 -18.92
N LYS A 111 -37.30 -0.84 -18.59
CA LYS A 111 -38.24 -1.95 -18.47
C LYS A 111 -38.76 -2.41 -19.83
#